data_AF-A0A443RYJ1-F1
#
_entry.id   AF-A0A443RYJ1-F1
#
_cell.length_a   1.000
_cell.length_b   1.000
_cell.length_c   1.000
_cell.angle_alpha   90.00
_cell.angle_beta   90.00
_cell.angle_gamma   90.00
#
_symmetry.space_group_name_H-M   'P 1'
#
loop_
_entity.id
_entity.type
_entity.pdbx_description
1 polymer ?
#
loop_
_entity_poly.entity_id
_entity_poly.type
_entity_poly.pdbx_seq_one_letter_code
_entity_poly.pdbx_strand_id
1 'polypeptide(L)'
;MEGSYEERESYKKAAKSLGILPVSLNASLVPKSGKRDVFIKIKTPTTANLGDTFSFRVILRNASPKSKKVLLSVVVSSVYYSDSDAYTIYSSAKNIQILKRESQTINYLVKPEDYISKLIDFNTIRIEVVAKSNKGVEWTETKFAFEELRLSLKYPKSVPINKHFKLEVHFQNPLKVKLTNCRFNIEGKRLDKKTLEIKNVAPGAMKKVTFTLIATQALQENIVITFHSNELGESQSMAKINIVGKRKRLFAKLVPLSAVEKRKDKQTFKNTQMQYEQYQKEQQMQFAAEHIQQSVSEEVTSNNYGRFLIFF
;
A
#
# COMPACT_ATOMS: atom_id res chain seq x y z
N MET A 1 -12.24 -25.75 24.54
CA MET A 1 -13.14 -24.61 24.80
C MET A 1 -12.70 -23.98 26.09
N GLU A 2 -12.86 -22.66 26.22
CA GLU A 2 -12.58 -21.97 27.48
C GLU A 2 -13.51 -22.50 28.58
N GLY A 3 -12.94 -22.88 29.73
CA GLY A 3 -13.60 -23.53 30.86
C GLY A 3 -13.60 -25.05 30.86
N SER A 4 -13.02 -25.73 29.85
CA SER A 4 -13.07 -27.21 29.79
C SER A 4 -12.07 -27.89 30.73
N TYR A 5 -12.32 -29.18 31.03
CA TYR A 5 -11.40 -29.96 31.86
C TYR A 5 -10.04 -30.11 31.17
N GLU A 6 -10.04 -30.35 29.87
CA GLU A 6 -8.85 -30.53 29.04
C GLU A 6 -8.00 -29.25 28.99
N GLU A 7 -8.63 -28.08 28.87
CA GLU A 7 -7.93 -26.80 28.94
C GLU A 7 -7.27 -26.62 30.31
N ARG A 8 -8.01 -26.89 31.39
CA ARG A 8 -7.51 -26.74 32.76
C ARG A 8 -6.36 -27.68 33.06
N GLU A 9 -6.41 -28.93 32.59
CA GLU A 9 -5.31 -29.88 32.71
C GLU A 9 -4.10 -29.49 31.87
N SER A 10 -4.32 -29.05 30.62
CA SER A 10 -3.25 -28.52 29.76
C SER A 10 -2.54 -27.33 30.41
N TYR A 11 -3.30 -26.38 30.97
CA TYR A 11 -2.78 -25.21 31.67
C TYR A 11 -1.93 -25.58 32.89
N LYS A 12 -2.42 -26.50 33.74
CA LYS A 12 -1.67 -27.00 34.90
C LYS A 12 -0.37 -27.68 34.49
N LYS A 13 -0.42 -28.52 33.43
CA LYS A 13 0.74 -29.25 32.93
C LYS A 13 1.82 -28.30 32.42
N ALA A 14 1.42 -27.28 31.66
CA ALA A 14 2.33 -26.25 31.14
C ALA A 14 2.96 -25.41 32.26
N ALA A 15 2.17 -24.98 33.25
CA ALA A 15 2.69 -24.25 34.41
C ALA A 15 3.76 -25.07 35.17
N LYS A 16 3.49 -26.37 35.37
CA LYS A 16 4.43 -27.30 36.01
C LYS A 16 5.71 -27.48 35.18
N SER A 17 5.61 -27.63 33.86
CA SER A 17 6.80 -27.79 33.00
C SER A 17 7.68 -26.54 32.94
N LEU A 18 7.07 -25.36 33.08
CA LEU A 18 7.78 -24.08 33.13
C LEU A 18 8.30 -23.74 34.54
N GLY A 19 8.02 -24.57 35.54
CA GLY A 19 8.42 -24.32 36.93
C GLY A 19 7.74 -23.09 37.55
N ILE A 20 6.62 -22.63 36.99
CA ILE A 20 5.88 -21.46 37.48
C ILE A 20 4.64 -21.88 38.26
N LEU A 21 4.35 -21.15 39.33
CA LEU A 21 3.14 -21.28 40.14
C LEU A 21 2.23 -20.06 39.89
N PRO A 22 1.36 -20.10 38.87
CA PRO A 22 0.48 -18.99 38.60
C PRO A 22 -0.50 -18.80 39.77
N VAL A 23 -0.73 -17.53 40.13
CA VAL A 23 -1.61 -17.13 41.25
C VAL A 23 -3.00 -17.76 41.14
N SER A 24 -3.50 -17.95 39.92
CA SER A 24 -4.78 -18.60 39.63
C SER A 24 -4.89 -20.05 40.12
N LEU A 25 -3.78 -20.78 40.25
CA LEU A 25 -3.74 -22.15 40.76
C LEU A 25 -3.52 -22.21 42.27
N ASN A 26 -3.14 -21.09 42.89
CA ASN A 26 -2.89 -21.02 44.32
C ASN A 26 -4.05 -20.31 45.04
N ALA A 27 -5.01 -21.10 45.52
CA ALA A 27 -6.19 -20.60 46.23
C ALA A 27 -5.89 -19.76 47.48
N SER A 28 -4.67 -19.85 48.04
CA SER A 28 -4.22 -19.01 49.16
C SER A 28 -3.77 -17.61 48.71
N LEU A 29 -3.26 -17.49 47.49
CA LEU A 29 -2.81 -16.22 46.88
C LEU A 29 -3.92 -15.52 46.09
N VAL A 30 -4.97 -16.23 45.70
CA VAL A 30 -6.19 -15.60 45.18
C VAL A 30 -6.83 -14.85 46.34
N PRO A 31 -6.93 -13.50 46.31
CA PRO A 31 -7.64 -12.78 47.33
C PRO A 31 -9.05 -13.36 47.42
N LYS A 32 -9.45 -13.87 48.59
CA LYS A 32 -10.86 -14.21 48.84
C LYS A 32 -11.62 -12.94 48.54
N SER A 33 -12.25 -12.85 47.36
CA SER A 33 -12.93 -11.62 46.98
C SER A 33 -14.02 -11.42 48.01
N GLY A 34 -13.83 -10.49 48.95
CA GLY A 34 -14.91 -10.04 49.81
C GLY A 34 -16.09 -9.75 48.89
N LYS A 35 -17.29 -10.18 49.27
CA LYS A 35 -18.49 -10.06 48.42
C LYS A 35 -18.50 -8.67 47.77
N ARG A 36 -18.24 -8.65 46.45
CA ARG A 36 -18.17 -7.40 45.71
C ARG A 36 -19.58 -6.86 45.66
N ASP A 37 -19.75 -5.66 46.21
CA ASP A 37 -21.06 -5.03 46.35
C ASP A 37 -21.35 -4.05 45.21
N VAL A 38 -20.30 -3.62 44.48
CA VAL A 38 -20.40 -2.64 43.40
C VAL A 38 -19.88 -3.27 42.11
N PHE A 39 -20.68 -3.19 41.05
CA PHE A 39 -20.35 -3.70 39.73
C PHE A 39 -20.36 -2.58 38.71
N ILE A 40 -19.46 -2.66 37.73
CA ILE A 40 -19.33 -1.68 36.65
C ILE A 40 -19.62 -2.35 35.32
N LYS A 41 -20.32 -1.66 34.42
CA LYS A 41 -20.44 -2.05 33.02
C LYS A 41 -20.29 -0.83 32.12
N ILE A 42 -19.43 -0.94 31.11
CA ILE A 42 -19.28 0.07 30.06
C ILE A 42 -20.21 -0.32 28.89
N LYS A 43 -20.89 0.68 28.32
CA LYS A 43 -21.60 0.55 27.05
C LYS A 43 -21.09 1.62 26.09
N THR A 44 -20.38 1.18 25.06
CA THR A 44 -19.92 1.98 23.92
C THR A 44 -20.96 1.95 22.79
N PRO A 45 -20.88 2.88 21.82
CA PRO A 45 -21.65 2.76 20.59
C PRO A 45 -21.12 1.57 19.76
N THR A 46 -22.00 0.98 18.94
CA THR A 46 -21.61 -0.12 18.04
C THR A 46 -20.68 0.38 16.94
N THR A 47 -20.95 1.56 16.40
CA THR A 47 -20.15 2.25 15.39
C THR A 47 -20.08 3.74 15.73
N ALA A 48 -18.97 4.40 15.39
CA ALA A 48 -18.89 5.85 15.39
C ALA A 48 -17.97 6.31 14.27
N ASN A 49 -18.39 7.36 13.58
CA ASN A 49 -17.58 7.96 12.54
C ASN A 49 -16.43 8.76 13.15
N LEU A 50 -15.29 8.73 12.47
CA LEU A 50 -14.18 9.60 12.80
C LEU A 50 -14.56 11.08 12.56
N GLY A 51 -14.37 11.92 13.57
CA GLY A 51 -14.70 13.35 13.50
C GLY A 51 -16.06 13.73 14.08
N ASP A 52 -16.86 12.75 14.51
CA ASP A 52 -18.11 12.97 15.22
C ASP A 52 -17.94 12.90 16.75
N THR A 53 -18.78 13.63 17.47
CA THR A 53 -18.87 13.48 18.93
C THR A 53 -19.45 12.10 19.24
N PHE A 54 -18.74 11.28 20.03
CA PHE A 54 -19.26 10.00 20.48
C PHE A 54 -19.59 10.05 21.97
N SER A 55 -20.50 9.17 22.41
CA SER A 55 -20.88 9.04 23.81
C SER A 55 -20.80 7.60 24.27
N PHE A 56 -20.38 7.39 25.50
CA PHE A 56 -20.40 6.09 26.15
C PHE A 56 -21.04 6.20 27.52
N ARG A 57 -21.52 5.07 28.02
CA ARG A 57 -22.26 4.99 29.28
C ARG A 57 -21.54 4.10 30.26
N VAL A 58 -21.40 4.58 31.48
CA VAL A 58 -20.93 3.79 32.61
C VAL A 58 -22.12 3.48 33.49
N ILE A 59 -22.42 2.20 33.65
CA ILE A 59 -23.49 1.70 34.50
C ILE A 59 -22.84 1.16 35.78
N LEU A 60 -23.16 1.79 36.90
CA LEU A 60 -22.75 1.34 38.24
C LEU A 60 -23.93 0.67 38.92
N ARG A 61 -23.75 -0.54 39.42
CA ARG A 61 -24.78 -1.29 40.15
C ARG A 61 -24.32 -1.57 41.57
N ASN A 62 -25.13 -1.15 42.54
CA ASN A 62 -24.95 -1.52 43.94
C ASN A 62 -25.82 -2.74 44.26
N ALA A 63 -25.20 -3.89 44.55
CA ALA A 63 -25.90 -5.10 44.99
C ALA A 63 -26.17 -5.10 46.52
N SER A 64 -25.58 -4.16 47.26
CA SER A 64 -25.71 -4.06 48.71
C SER A 64 -27.10 -3.55 49.13
N PRO A 65 -27.63 -3.99 50.28
CA PRO A 65 -28.85 -3.41 50.88
C PRO A 65 -28.61 -2.04 51.52
N LYS A 66 -27.36 -1.56 51.56
CA LYS A 66 -26.98 -0.23 52.07
C LYS A 66 -26.53 0.67 50.92
N SER A 67 -26.77 1.98 51.03
CA SER A 67 -26.21 2.95 50.10
C SER A 67 -24.67 2.96 50.16
N LYS A 68 -24.05 3.32 49.03
CA LYS A 68 -22.59 3.31 48.88
C LYS A 68 -22.10 4.62 48.29
N LYS A 69 -21.04 5.16 48.89
CA LYS A 69 -20.22 6.20 48.30
C LYS A 69 -19.08 5.54 47.53
N VAL A 70 -18.93 5.93 46.27
CA VAL A 70 -17.97 5.36 45.33
C VAL A 70 -17.21 6.50 44.68
N LEU A 71 -15.87 6.42 44.68
CA LEU A 71 -15.04 7.26 43.84
C LEU A 71 -14.92 6.59 42.48
N LEU A 72 -15.58 7.17 41.47
CA LEU A 72 -15.54 6.70 40.10
C LEU A 72 -14.48 7.48 39.32
N SER A 73 -13.48 6.79 38.81
CA SER A 73 -12.48 7.33 37.88
C SER A 73 -12.70 6.74 36.49
N VAL A 74 -12.65 7.59 35.47
CA VAL A 74 -12.78 7.22 34.06
C VAL A 74 -11.62 7.81 33.30
N VAL A 75 -10.91 6.98 32.55
CA VAL A 75 -9.81 7.38 31.67
C VAL A 75 -10.14 6.88 30.27
N VAL A 76 -9.96 7.76 29.28
CA VAL A 76 -10.04 7.43 27.86
C VAL A 76 -8.69 7.73 27.25
N SER A 77 -8.05 6.72 26.68
CA SER A 77 -6.76 6.82 26.01
C SER A 77 -6.86 6.33 24.57
N SER A 78 -6.04 6.88 23.69
CA SER A 78 -5.70 6.19 22.43
C SER A 78 -4.71 5.07 22.71
N VAL A 79 -4.82 3.97 21.98
CA VAL A 79 -3.97 2.78 22.19
C VAL A 79 -3.29 2.39 20.90
N TYR A 80 -2.02 1.99 21.01
CA TYR A 80 -1.31 1.33 19.93
C TYR A 80 -1.87 -0.09 19.71
N TYR A 81 -1.62 -0.65 18.53
CA TYR A 81 -1.97 -2.05 18.26
C TYR A 81 -1.28 -3.04 19.21
N SER A 82 -0.13 -2.64 19.78
CA SER A 82 0.64 -3.38 20.78
C SER A 82 0.04 -3.34 22.18
N ASP A 83 -1.13 -2.72 22.34
CA ASP A 83 -1.86 -2.59 23.59
C ASP A 83 -1.23 -1.66 24.65
N SER A 84 -0.27 -0.83 24.23
CA SER A 84 0.25 0.26 25.06
C SER A 84 -0.61 1.51 24.89
N ASP A 85 -0.88 2.21 25.99
CA ASP A 85 -1.50 3.53 25.95
C ASP A 85 -0.57 4.54 25.28
N ALA A 86 -1.16 5.42 24.47
CA ALA A 86 -0.42 6.45 23.77
C ALA A 86 -0.69 7.84 24.36
N TYR A 87 -1.91 8.36 24.17
CA TYR A 87 -2.29 9.68 24.69
C TYR A 87 -3.59 9.59 25.46
N THR A 88 -3.66 10.28 26.60
CA THR A 88 -4.92 10.48 27.34
C THR A 88 -5.80 11.51 26.61
N ILE A 89 -6.96 11.04 26.16
CA ILE A 89 -7.99 11.85 25.49
C ILE A 89 -8.83 12.57 26.55
N TYR A 90 -9.33 11.83 27.53
CA TYR A 90 -10.22 12.34 28.57
C TYR A 90 -9.91 11.64 29.89
N SER A 91 -9.97 12.38 31.00
CA SER A 91 -9.83 11.81 32.34
C SER A 91 -10.75 12.55 33.31
N SER A 92 -11.44 11.81 34.17
CA SER A 92 -12.28 12.39 35.22
C SER A 92 -12.37 11.48 36.43
N ALA A 93 -12.49 12.09 37.61
CA ALA A 93 -12.79 11.40 38.85
C ALA A 93 -13.91 12.11 39.59
N LYS A 94 -14.88 11.37 40.11
CA LYS A 94 -16.00 11.95 40.88
C LYS A 94 -16.51 11.02 41.96
N ASN A 95 -16.96 11.63 43.07
CA ASN A 95 -17.64 10.92 44.13
C ASN A 95 -19.12 10.77 43.78
N ILE A 96 -19.63 9.55 43.90
CA ILE A 96 -20.99 9.19 43.53
C ILE A 96 -21.62 8.43 44.69
N GLN A 97 -22.85 8.80 45.03
CA GLN A 97 -23.66 8.06 45.98
C GLN A 97 -24.71 7.23 45.22
N ILE A 98 -24.62 5.90 45.36
CA ILE A 98 -25.56 4.96 44.76
C ILE A 98 -26.44 4.40 45.87
N LEU A 99 -27.76 4.42 45.70
CA LEU A 99 -28.68 3.92 46.72
C LEU A 99 -28.64 2.40 46.81
N LYS A 100 -29.33 1.87 47.82
CA LYS A 100 -29.45 0.41 48.05
C LYS A 100 -30.07 -0.27 46.82
N ARG A 101 -29.48 -1.38 46.37
CA ARG A 101 -29.98 -2.18 45.25
C ARG A 101 -30.23 -1.41 43.95
N GLU A 102 -29.62 -0.23 43.79
CA GLU A 102 -29.85 0.66 42.65
C GLU A 102 -28.78 0.45 41.56
N SER A 103 -29.15 0.81 40.33
CA SER A 103 -28.19 1.01 39.24
C SER A 103 -28.24 2.46 38.75
N GLN A 104 -27.09 3.11 38.70
CA GLN A 104 -26.95 4.48 38.21
C GLN A 104 -26.19 4.46 36.88
N THR A 105 -26.72 5.18 35.90
CA THR A 105 -26.07 5.32 34.58
C THR A 105 -25.52 6.73 34.44
N ILE A 106 -24.28 6.82 33.98
CA ILE A 106 -23.57 8.08 33.77
C ILE A 106 -23.16 8.14 32.31
N ASN A 107 -23.57 9.22 31.65
CA ASN A 107 -23.23 9.46 30.25
C ASN A 107 -21.97 10.32 30.18
N TYR A 108 -21.04 9.92 29.33
CA TYR A 108 -19.85 10.69 28.99
C TYR A 108 -19.89 11.04 27.51
N LEU A 109 -19.51 12.28 27.20
CA LEU A 109 -19.46 12.83 25.85
C LEU A 109 -18.00 13.19 25.56
N VAL A 110 -17.47 12.70 24.44
CA VAL A 110 -16.09 13.00 24.02
C VAL A 110 -16.17 13.68 22.65
N LYS A 111 -15.64 14.91 22.57
CA LYS A 111 -15.74 15.73 21.37
C LYS A 111 -14.57 15.45 20.41
N PRO A 112 -14.73 15.70 19.10
CA PRO A 112 -13.66 15.54 18.12
C PRO A 112 -12.38 16.30 18.46
N GLU A 113 -12.53 17.50 19.04
CA GLU A 113 -11.43 18.35 19.50
C GLU A 113 -10.54 17.66 20.57
N ASP A 114 -11.13 16.78 21.38
CA ASP A 114 -10.41 16.09 22.46
C ASP A 114 -9.54 14.94 21.96
N TYR A 115 -9.94 14.32 20.83
CA TYR A 115 -9.37 13.06 20.37
C TYR A 115 -8.66 13.12 19.01
N ILE A 116 -9.08 13.94 18.04
CA ILE A 116 -8.57 13.86 16.65
C ILE A 116 -7.04 13.92 16.60
N SER A 117 -6.43 14.87 17.31
CA SER A 117 -4.97 15.06 17.32
C SER A 117 -4.20 14.03 18.17
N LYS A 118 -4.92 13.18 18.91
CA LYS A 118 -4.37 12.18 19.83
C LYS A 118 -4.64 10.75 19.36
N LEU A 119 -5.42 10.56 18.29
CA LEU A 119 -5.64 9.24 17.73
C LEU A 119 -4.37 8.74 17.06
N ILE A 120 -4.13 7.46 17.27
CA ILE A 120 -3.03 6.68 16.71
C ILE A 120 -3.63 5.36 16.25
N ASP A 121 -2.89 4.61 15.44
CA ASP A 121 -3.09 3.19 15.07
C ASP A 121 -4.53 2.71 15.03
N PHE A 122 -5.05 2.56 13.82
CA PHE A 122 -6.40 2.04 13.58
C PHE A 122 -7.51 2.85 14.29
N ASN A 123 -7.21 4.08 14.73
CA ASN A 123 -8.13 4.96 15.44
C ASN A 123 -8.81 4.26 16.62
N THR A 124 -8.03 3.52 17.42
CA THR A 124 -8.55 2.76 18.57
C THR A 124 -8.38 3.53 19.87
N ILE A 125 -9.44 3.52 20.68
CA ILE A 125 -9.44 4.05 22.04
C ILE A 125 -9.72 2.96 23.06
N ARG A 126 -9.14 3.10 24.24
CA ARG A 126 -9.46 2.32 25.44
C ARG A 126 -10.20 3.23 26.41
N ILE A 127 -11.28 2.69 26.98
CA ILE A 127 -12.02 3.32 28.06
C ILE A 127 -11.82 2.44 29.28
N GLU A 128 -11.17 2.99 30.30
CA GLU A 128 -10.95 2.34 31.59
C GLU A 128 -11.79 3.01 32.65
N VAL A 129 -12.44 2.20 33.48
CA VAL A 129 -13.28 2.68 34.56
C VAL A 129 -12.92 1.95 35.85
N VAL A 130 -12.58 2.74 36.88
CA VAL A 130 -12.28 2.27 38.23
C VAL A 130 -13.35 2.81 39.18
N ALA A 131 -14.00 1.92 39.94
CA ALA A 131 -14.90 2.28 41.02
C ALA A 131 -14.30 1.86 42.36
N LYS A 132 -13.85 2.83 43.16
CA LYS A 132 -13.33 2.59 44.50
C LYS A 132 -14.42 2.80 45.55
N SER A 133 -14.68 1.78 46.35
CA SER A 133 -15.60 1.81 47.49
C SER A 133 -14.85 1.46 48.79
N ASN A 134 -15.53 1.57 49.92
CA ASN A 134 -14.97 1.16 51.21
C ASN A 134 -14.67 -0.34 51.33
N LYS A 135 -15.28 -1.19 50.48
CA LYS A 135 -15.13 -2.65 50.50
C LYS A 135 -14.17 -3.18 49.44
N GLY A 136 -13.64 -2.32 48.58
CA GLY A 136 -12.73 -2.72 47.51
C GLY A 136 -12.86 -1.86 46.26
N VAL A 137 -12.11 -2.27 45.24
CA VAL A 137 -12.03 -1.65 43.93
C VAL A 137 -12.62 -2.62 42.91
N GLU A 138 -13.51 -2.11 42.07
CA GLU A 138 -13.92 -2.78 40.85
C GLU A 138 -13.32 -2.01 39.67
N TRP A 139 -12.88 -2.73 38.64
CA TRP A 139 -12.31 -2.16 37.43
C TRP A 139 -12.82 -2.91 36.22
N THR A 140 -13.04 -2.18 35.14
CA THR A 140 -13.38 -2.75 33.84
C THR A 140 -12.85 -1.83 32.75
N GLU A 141 -12.51 -2.43 31.62
CA GLU A 141 -12.10 -1.72 30.43
C GLU A 141 -12.91 -2.18 29.22
N THR A 142 -12.95 -1.33 28.19
CA THR A 142 -13.49 -1.70 26.88
C THR A 142 -12.76 -0.89 25.82
N LYS A 143 -12.45 -1.53 24.70
CA LYS A 143 -11.88 -0.87 23.53
C LYS A 143 -12.95 -0.57 22.51
N PHE A 144 -12.76 0.53 21.79
CA PHE A 144 -13.64 1.00 20.73
C PHE A 144 -12.77 1.55 19.61
N ALA A 145 -13.04 1.16 18.36
CA ALA A 145 -12.37 1.70 17.19
C ALA A 145 -13.37 2.51 16.36
N PHE A 146 -12.93 3.68 15.87
CA PHE A 146 -13.71 4.46 14.93
C PHE A 146 -13.83 3.72 13.59
N GLU A 147 -14.90 4.01 12.86
CA GLU A 147 -15.12 3.41 11.55
C GLU A 147 -13.99 3.80 10.58
N GLU A 148 -13.45 2.80 9.89
CA GLU A 148 -12.38 2.99 8.91
C GLU A 148 -12.91 3.79 7.71
N LEU A 149 -12.27 4.92 7.41
CA LEU A 149 -12.62 5.68 6.23
C LEU A 149 -12.16 4.94 4.98
N ARG A 150 -13.11 4.55 4.13
CA ARG A 150 -12.83 3.90 2.85
C ARG A 150 -12.90 4.89 1.69
N LEU A 151 -11.96 4.78 0.77
CA LEU A 151 -11.96 5.53 -0.48
C LEU A 151 -12.93 4.87 -1.46
N SER A 152 -13.72 5.68 -2.16
CA SER A 152 -14.59 5.17 -3.23
C SER A 152 -13.82 5.12 -4.53
N LEU A 153 -13.76 3.94 -5.16
CA LEU A 153 -12.91 3.67 -6.32
C LEU A 153 -13.77 3.35 -7.55
N LYS A 154 -13.45 3.97 -8.70
CA LYS A 154 -14.01 3.60 -10.01
C LYS A 154 -12.90 3.19 -10.96
N TYR A 155 -12.96 1.96 -11.42
CA TYR A 155 -11.93 1.37 -12.28
C TYR A 155 -12.49 0.21 -13.10
N PRO A 156 -11.88 -0.11 -14.25
CA PRO A 156 -12.25 -1.28 -15.04
C PRO A 156 -11.85 -2.57 -14.32
N LYS A 157 -12.75 -3.57 -14.30
CA LYS A 157 -12.46 -4.90 -13.73
C LYS A 157 -11.46 -5.70 -14.57
N SER A 158 -11.35 -5.40 -15.86
CA SER A 158 -10.45 -6.07 -16.79
C SER A 158 -9.79 -5.06 -17.73
N VAL A 159 -8.48 -5.18 -17.95
CA VAL A 159 -7.72 -4.30 -18.83
C VAL A 159 -6.73 -5.07 -19.71
N PRO A 160 -6.54 -4.68 -20.98
CA PRO A 160 -5.51 -5.28 -21.82
C PRO A 160 -4.10 -4.92 -21.35
N ILE A 161 -3.18 -5.89 -21.47
CA ILE A 161 -1.74 -5.69 -21.22
C ILE A 161 -1.18 -4.56 -22.10
N ASN A 162 -0.26 -3.76 -21.54
CA ASN A 162 0.41 -2.64 -22.20
C ASN A 162 -0.54 -1.56 -22.76
N LYS A 163 -1.73 -1.41 -22.16
CA LYS A 163 -2.66 -0.33 -22.47
C LYS A 163 -2.91 0.53 -21.25
N HIS A 164 -3.03 1.83 -21.50
CA HIS A 164 -3.40 2.78 -20.48
C HIS A 164 -4.84 2.55 -20.04
N PHE A 165 -5.08 2.60 -18.73
CA PHE A 165 -6.41 2.59 -18.14
C PHE A 165 -6.50 3.63 -17.02
N LYS A 166 -7.73 4.05 -16.71
CA LYS A 166 -8.01 5.06 -15.68
C LYS A 166 -8.52 4.40 -14.41
N LEU A 167 -8.00 4.85 -13.27
CA LEU A 167 -8.52 4.57 -11.94
C LEU A 167 -8.90 5.90 -11.30
N GLU A 168 -10.17 6.06 -10.96
CA GLU A 168 -10.67 7.24 -10.27
C GLU A 168 -10.83 6.96 -8.78
N VAL A 169 -10.34 7.88 -7.96
CA VAL A 169 -10.44 7.86 -6.50
C VAL A 169 -11.34 9.02 -6.09
N HIS A 170 -12.36 8.70 -5.29
CA HIS A 170 -13.29 9.64 -4.70
C HIS A 170 -13.10 9.63 -3.18
N PHE A 171 -12.84 10.80 -2.63
CA PHE A 171 -12.60 11.01 -1.21
C PHE A 171 -13.45 12.17 -0.72
N GLN A 172 -14.01 12.06 0.48
CA GLN A 172 -14.69 13.14 1.17
C GLN A 172 -13.99 13.35 2.51
N ASN A 173 -13.68 14.61 2.85
CA ASN A 173 -13.16 14.94 4.17
C ASN A 173 -14.26 14.76 5.23
N PRO A 174 -14.17 13.79 6.15
CA PRO A 174 -15.19 13.57 7.18
C PRO A 174 -15.07 14.57 8.34
N LEU A 175 -13.91 15.25 8.47
CA LEU A 175 -13.65 16.12 9.60
C LEU A 175 -14.26 17.51 9.38
N LYS A 176 -14.61 18.16 10.51
CA LYS A 176 -15.03 19.56 10.56
C LYS A 176 -13.86 20.54 10.44
N VAL A 177 -12.64 20.04 10.29
CA VAL A 177 -11.41 20.80 10.09
C VAL A 177 -10.86 20.57 8.68
N LYS A 178 -10.04 21.51 8.21
CA LYS A 178 -9.37 21.44 6.91
C LYS A 178 -8.24 20.42 6.98
N LEU A 179 -8.16 19.52 6.00
CA LEU A 179 -7.05 18.59 5.87
C LEU A 179 -5.87 19.24 5.17
N THR A 180 -4.66 19.05 5.70
CA THR A 180 -3.41 19.60 5.17
C THR A 180 -2.44 18.51 4.73
N ASN A 181 -1.45 18.87 3.90
CA ASN A 181 -0.44 17.95 3.33
C ASN A 181 -1.06 16.69 2.71
N CYS A 182 -2.13 16.91 1.94
CA CYS A 182 -2.93 15.84 1.37
C CYS A 182 -2.22 15.20 0.17
N ARG A 183 -2.05 13.87 0.22
CA ARG A 183 -1.45 13.10 -0.88
C ARG A 183 -2.13 11.75 -1.07
N PHE A 184 -2.17 11.30 -2.31
CA PHE A 184 -2.57 9.94 -2.68
C PHE A 184 -1.36 9.16 -3.16
N ASN A 185 -1.20 7.94 -2.66
CA ASN A 185 -0.25 6.96 -3.16
C ASN A 185 -1.01 5.82 -3.84
N ILE A 186 -0.50 5.38 -4.98
CA ILE A 186 -0.95 4.18 -5.68
C ILE A 186 0.22 3.23 -5.80
N GLU A 187 0.00 2.00 -5.38
CA GLU A 187 0.98 0.92 -5.39
C GLU A 187 0.35 -0.37 -5.92
N GLY A 188 1.10 -1.12 -6.71
CA GLY A 188 0.75 -2.46 -7.15
C GLY A 188 2.03 -3.26 -7.31
N LYS A 189 1.96 -4.58 -7.14
CA LYS A 189 3.14 -5.46 -7.21
C LYS A 189 3.89 -5.32 -8.55
N ARG A 190 3.16 -5.08 -9.64
CA ARG A 190 3.71 -4.97 -11.01
C ARG A 190 3.34 -3.65 -11.69
N LEU A 191 3.07 -2.63 -10.90
CA LEU A 191 2.78 -1.27 -11.36
C LEU A 191 3.77 -0.31 -10.71
N ASP A 192 4.16 0.72 -11.46
CA ASP A 192 4.99 1.78 -10.90
C ASP A 192 4.23 2.51 -9.79
N LYS A 193 4.91 2.72 -8.66
CA LYS A 193 4.39 3.54 -7.57
C LYS A 193 4.17 4.97 -8.08
N LYS A 194 2.99 5.52 -7.80
CA LYS A 194 2.66 6.91 -8.12
C LYS A 194 2.20 7.64 -6.87
N THR A 195 2.76 8.82 -6.64
CA THR A 195 2.32 9.73 -5.60
C THR A 195 1.76 10.99 -6.25
N LEU A 196 0.60 11.43 -5.80
CA LEU A 196 -0.02 12.67 -6.21
C LEU A 196 -0.33 13.52 -4.99
N GLU A 197 0.33 14.66 -4.88
CA GLU A 197 -0.02 15.69 -3.90
C GLU A 197 -1.20 16.52 -4.42
N ILE A 198 -2.12 16.84 -3.52
CA ILE A 198 -3.28 17.67 -3.82
C ILE A 198 -3.34 18.86 -2.87
N LYS A 199 -4.06 19.90 -3.29
CA LYS A 199 -4.36 21.03 -2.41
C LYS A 199 -5.15 20.55 -1.19
N ASN A 200 -4.92 21.24 -0.06
CA ASN A 200 -5.64 21.05 1.19
C ASN A 200 -7.17 20.94 0.97
N VAL A 201 -7.80 20.04 1.70
CA VAL A 201 -9.22 19.70 1.52
C VAL A 201 -10.04 20.37 2.61
N ALA A 202 -10.97 21.25 2.23
CA ALA A 202 -11.85 21.93 3.17
C ALA A 202 -12.77 20.94 3.94
N PRO A 203 -13.32 21.33 5.09
CA PRO A 203 -14.30 20.52 5.83
C PRO A 203 -15.44 20.03 4.92
N GLY A 204 -15.78 18.74 4.98
CA GLY A 204 -16.86 18.14 4.20
C GLY A 204 -16.66 18.10 2.67
N ALA A 205 -15.58 18.68 2.15
CA ALA A 205 -15.37 18.79 0.70
C ALA A 205 -15.01 17.44 0.07
N MET A 206 -15.52 17.22 -1.14
CA MET A 206 -15.19 16.05 -1.96
C MET A 206 -14.00 16.35 -2.89
N LYS A 207 -13.15 15.35 -3.07
CA LYS A 207 -12.05 15.33 -4.04
C LYS A 207 -12.17 14.13 -4.95
N LYS A 208 -12.02 14.39 -6.25
CA LYS A 208 -11.90 13.37 -7.29
C LYS A 208 -10.49 13.45 -7.86
N VAL A 209 -9.81 12.33 -7.92
CA VAL A 209 -8.48 12.18 -8.51
C VAL A 209 -8.53 11.05 -9.52
N THR A 210 -7.85 11.23 -10.66
CA THR A 210 -7.75 10.20 -11.68
C THR A 210 -6.30 9.86 -11.94
N PHE A 211 -5.97 8.58 -11.82
CA PHE A 211 -4.66 8.03 -12.18
C PHE A 211 -4.75 7.30 -13.51
N THR A 212 -3.78 7.56 -14.38
CA THR A 212 -3.58 6.80 -15.62
C THR A 212 -2.47 5.78 -15.38
N LEU A 213 -2.79 4.49 -15.48
CA LEU A 213 -1.90 3.37 -15.17
C LEU A 213 -1.71 2.48 -16.41
N ILE A 214 -0.61 1.73 -16.45
CA ILE A 214 -0.33 0.71 -17.48
C ILE A 214 0.17 -0.54 -16.79
N ALA A 215 -0.42 -1.70 -17.11
CA ALA A 215 0.03 -2.98 -16.61
C ALA A 215 0.84 -3.73 -17.67
N THR A 216 2.01 -4.26 -17.29
CA THR A 216 2.95 -4.91 -18.21
C THR A 216 2.90 -6.44 -18.17
N GLN A 217 2.07 -7.02 -17.31
CA GLN A 217 1.93 -8.47 -17.14
C GLN A 217 0.46 -8.88 -17.11
N ALA A 218 0.10 -9.92 -17.86
CA ALA A 218 -1.25 -10.46 -17.94
C ALA A 218 -1.56 -11.38 -16.75
N LEU A 219 -1.68 -10.79 -15.57
CA LEU A 219 -2.04 -11.45 -14.32
C LEU A 219 -3.07 -10.62 -13.58
N GLN A 220 -3.73 -11.20 -12.59
CA GLN A 220 -4.56 -10.43 -11.68
C GLN A 220 -3.67 -9.55 -10.78
N GLU A 221 -3.97 -8.25 -10.73
CA GLU A 221 -3.28 -7.25 -9.92
C GLU A 221 -4.18 -6.75 -8.79
N ASN A 222 -3.58 -6.59 -7.60
CA ASN A 222 -4.19 -5.83 -6.51
C ASN A 222 -3.46 -4.48 -6.46
N ILE A 223 -4.22 -3.41 -6.65
CA ILE A 223 -3.74 -2.05 -6.57
C ILE A 223 -4.21 -1.50 -5.23
N VAL A 224 -3.27 -1.07 -4.39
CA VAL A 224 -3.54 -0.41 -3.12
C VAL A 224 -3.48 1.09 -3.35
N ILE A 225 -4.50 1.78 -2.87
CA ILE A 225 -4.61 3.23 -2.91
C ILE A 225 -4.65 3.72 -1.47
N THR A 226 -3.72 4.60 -1.15
CA THR A 226 -3.57 5.19 0.17
C THR A 226 -3.76 6.69 0.08
N PHE A 227 -4.63 7.25 0.91
CA PHE A 227 -4.73 8.67 1.17
C PHE A 227 -4.03 8.99 2.49
N HIS A 228 -3.28 10.10 2.52
CA HIS A 228 -2.63 10.60 3.72
C HIS A 228 -2.88 12.10 3.89
N SER A 229 -3.14 12.50 5.14
CA SER A 229 -3.18 13.91 5.58
C SER A 229 -2.72 14.02 7.04
N ASN A 230 -2.37 15.22 7.48
CA ASN A 230 -1.90 15.41 8.86
C ASN A 230 -2.98 15.11 9.91
N GLU A 231 -4.24 15.47 9.65
CA GLU A 231 -5.32 15.44 10.64
C GLU A 231 -6.09 14.12 10.64
N LEU A 232 -6.21 13.45 9.48
CA LEU A 232 -6.93 12.17 9.35
C LEU A 232 -5.99 10.97 9.50
N GLY A 233 -4.68 11.17 9.36
CA GLY A 233 -3.72 10.08 9.19
C GLY A 233 -3.90 9.40 7.84
N GLU A 234 -3.96 8.06 7.86
CA GLU A 234 -3.96 7.21 6.68
C GLU A 234 -5.33 6.54 6.45
N SER A 235 -5.77 6.52 5.18
CA SER A 235 -6.95 5.79 4.72
C SER A 235 -6.57 4.96 3.51
N GLN A 236 -6.96 3.69 3.49
CA GLN A 236 -6.57 2.75 2.43
C GLN A 236 -7.78 2.12 1.74
N SER A 237 -7.61 1.75 0.48
CA SER A 237 -8.58 0.95 -0.28
C SER A 237 -7.89 0.15 -1.38
N MET A 238 -8.47 -0.98 -1.75
CA MET A 238 -7.89 -1.90 -2.74
C MET A 238 -8.78 -2.02 -3.98
N ALA A 239 -8.15 -1.93 -5.15
CA ALA A 239 -8.74 -2.26 -6.44
C ALA A 239 -8.16 -3.58 -6.97
N LYS A 240 -9.04 -4.53 -7.30
CA LYS A 240 -8.66 -5.82 -7.88
C LYS A 240 -8.97 -5.84 -9.37
N ILE A 241 -7.94 -5.90 -10.20
CA ILE A 241 -8.04 -5.76 -11.66
C ILE A 241 -7.47 -7.00 -12.33
N ASN A 242 -8.16 -7.51 -13.35
CA ASN A 242 -7.69 -8.63 -14.15
C ASN A 242 -6.99 -8.10 -15.41
N ILE A 243 -5.69 -8.41 -15.60
CA ILE A 243 -4.98 -7.97 -16.81
C ILE A 243 -4.97 -9.11 -17.82
N VAL A 244 -5.54 -8.84 -19.00
CA VAL A 244 -5.74 -9.84 -20.06
C VAL A 244 -4.82 -9.59 -21.25
N GLY A 245 -4.40 -10.67 -21.90
CA GLY A 245 -3.61 -10.62 -23.13
C GLY A 245 -2.43 -11.57 -23.13
N LYS A 246 -1.76 -11.68 -24.28
CA LYS A 246 -0.56 -12.50 -24.42
C LYS A 246 0.67 -11.61 -24.20
N ARG A 247 1.56 -12.00 -23.28
CA ARG A 247 2.89 -11.40 -23.19
C ARG A 247 3.61 -11.67 -24.51
N LYS A 248 4.02 -10.62 -25.23
CA LYS A 248 4.99 -10.79 -26.32
C LYS A 248 6.26 -11.33 -25.68
N ARG A 249 6.53 -12.64 -25.85
CA ARG A 249 7.83 -13.20 -25.51
C ARG A 249 8.81 -12.65 -26.53
N LEU A 250 9.41 -11.50 -26.21
CA LEU A 250 10.68 -11.10 -26.83
C LEU A 250 11.72 -12.07 -26.26
N PHE A 251 11.71 -13.31 -26.73
CA PHE A 251 12.99 -14.00 -26.81
C PHE A 251 13.79 -13.13 -27.76
N ALA A 252 14.78 -12.40 -27.24
CA ALA A 252 15.92 -12.09 -28.07
C ALA A 252 16.31 -13.44 -28.67
N LYS A 253 16.06 -13.64 -29.97
CA LYS A 253 16.64 -14.77 -30.68
C LYS A 253 18.13 -14.57 -30.50
N LEU A 254 18.73 -15.24 -29.53
CA LEU A 254 20.17 -15.42 -29.46
C LEU A 254 20.51 -16.08 -30.80
N VAL A 255 20.99 -15.27 -31.73
CA VAL A 255 21.47 -15.78 -33.01
C VAL A 255 22.74 -16.55 -32.65
N PRO A 256 22.83 -17.86 -32.93
CA PRO A 256 24.04 -18.59 -32.65
C PRO A 256 25.21 -17.93 -33.39
N LEU A 257 26.36 -17.78 -32.74
CA LEU A 257 27.56 -17.16 -33.30
C LEU A 257 27.92 -17.73 -34.68
N SER A 258 27.70 -19.03 -34.89
CA SER A 258 27.88 -19.72 -36.17
C SER A 258 27.03 -19.17 -37.31
N ALA A 259 25.84 -18.62 -37.04
CA ALA A 259 24.99 -17.96 -38.04
C ALA A 259 25.45 -16.53 -38.33
N VAL A 260 26.18 -15.88 -37.41
CA VAL A 260 26.81 -14.57 -37.64
C VAL A 260 28.09 -14.73 -38.47
N GLU A 261 28.90 -15.74 -38.18
CA GLU A 261 30.12 -16.08 -38.93
C GLU A 261 29.81 -16.47 -40.37
N LYS A 262 28.84 -17.37 -40.61
CA LYS A 262 28.39 -17.71 -41.97
C LYS A 262 27.88 -16.51 -42.77
N ARG A 263 27.32 -15.50 -42.10
CA ARG A 263 26.90 -14.25 -42.75
C ARG A 263 28.09 -13.37 -43.11
N LYS A 264 29.12 -13.32 -42.27
CA LYS A 264 30.38 -12.63 -42.58
C LYS A 264 31.07 -13.30 -43.76
N ASP A 265 31.22 -14.62 -43.77
CA ASP A 265 31.87 -15.34 -44.88
C ASP A 265 31.15 -15.14 -46.21
N LYS A 266 29.81 -15.15 -46.20
CA LYS A 266 29.00 -14.90 -47.40
C LYS A 266 29.13 -13.45 -47.91
N GLN A 267 29.31 -12.49 -47.00
CA GLN A 267 29.56 -11.10 -47.36
C GLN A 267 30.98 -10.91 -47.91
N THR A 268 31.97 -11.55 -47.29
CA THR A 268 33.36 -11.55 -47.77
C THR A 268 33.45 -12.14 -49.16
N PHE A 269 32.83 -13.31 -49.40
CA PHE A 269 32.80 -13.95 -50.72
C PHE A 269 32.19 -13.06 -51.80
N LYS A 270 31.08 -12.38 -51.50
CA LYS A 270 30.45 -11.42 -52.44
C LYS A 270 31.37 -10.24 -52.76
N ASN A 271 32.08 -9.72 -51.76
CA ASN A 271 33.00 -8.59 -51.96
C ASN A 271 34.20 -9.01 -52.81
N THR A 272 34.78 -10.20 -52.56
CA THR A 272 35.88 -10.74 -53.36
C THR A 272 35.44 -10.98 -54.81
N GLN A 273 34.21 -11.45 -55.02
CA GLN A 273 33.67 -11.69 -56.36
C GLN A 273 33.43 -10.39 -57.13
N MET A 274 32.92 -9.34 -56.48
CA MET A 274 32.81 -8.02 -57.10
C MET A 274 34.18 -7.42 -57.45
N GLN A 275 35.19 -7.56 -56.57
CA GLN A 275 36.54 -7.10 -56.86
C GLN A 275 37.15 -7.83 -58.06
N TYR A 276 36.94 -9.14 -58.17
CA TYR A 276 37.43 -9.92 -59.30
C TYR A 276 36.77 -9.49 -60.62
N GLU A 277 35.44 -9.29 -60.63
CA GLU A 277 34.73 -8.79 -61.80
C GLU A 277 35.20 -7.39 -62.23
N GLN A 278 35.52 -6.53 -61.25
CA GLN A 278 36.02 -5.19 -61.50
C GLN A 278 37.44 -5.21 -62.10
N TYR A 279 38.32 -6.06 -61.57
CA TYR A 279 39.65 -6.29 -62.14
C TYR A 279 39.59 -6.81 -63.59
N GLN A 280 38.70 -7.76 -63.88
CA GLN A 280 38.51 -8.28 -65.25
C GLN A 280 38.05 -7.18 -66.22
N LYS A 281 37.18 -6.27 -65.78
CA LYS A 281 36.76 -5.12 -66.59
C LYS A 281 37.90 -4.14 -66.84
N GLU A 282 38.73 -3.87 -65.84
CA GLU A 282 39.90 -3.00 -66.00
C GLU A 282 40.92 -3.57 -66.99
N GLN A 283 41.19 -4.88 -66.91
CA GLN A 283 42.06 -5.57 -67.88
C GLN A 283 41.51 -5.49 -69.31
N GLN A 284 40.20 -5.68 -69.50
CA GLN A 284 39.57 -5.53 -70.82
C GLN A 284 39.66 -4.10 -71.36
N MET A 285 39.49 -3.08 -70.50
CA MET A 285 39.64 -1.68 -70.90
C MET A 285 41.09 -1.34 -71.26
N GLN A 286 42.08 -1.85 -70.53
CA GLN A 286 43.50 -1.68 -70.85
C GLN A 286 43.84 -2.31 -72.20
N PHE A 287 43.40 -3.54 -72.46
CA PHE A 287 43.59 -4.20 -73.74
C PHE A 287 42.93 -3.44 -74.91
N ALA A 288 41.72 -2.92 -74.70
CA ALA A 288 41.05 -2.09 -75.69
C ALA A 288 41.79 -0.77 -75.95
N ALA A 289 42.35 -0.13 -74.91
CA ALA A 289 43.11 1.10 -75.03
C ALA A 289 44.45 0.91 -75.77
N GLU A 290 45.14 -0.21 -75.54
CA GLU A 290 46.37 -0.58 -76.26
C GLU A 290 46.08 -0.82 -77.75
N HIS A 291 44.97 -1.50 -78.07
CA HIS A 291 44.54 -1.69 -79.46
C HIS A 291 44.24 -0.37 -80.18
N ILE A 292 43.62 0.60 -79.49
CA ILE A 292 43.34 1.93 -80.04
C ILE A 292 44.64 2.73 -80.25
N GLN A 293 45.63 2.61 -79.35
CA GLN A 293 46.93 3.26 -79.54
C GLN A 293 47.71 2.67 -80.72
N GLN A 294 47.62 1.36 -80.96
CA GLN A 294 48.23 0.72 -82.14
C GLN A 294 47.57 1.20 -83.44
N SER A 295 46.23 1.29 -83.51
CA SER A 295 45.54 1.77 -84.72
C SER A 295 45.84 3.25 -85.02
N VAL A 296 45.99 4.10 -83.99
CA VAL A 296 46.36 5.51 -84.16
C VAL A 296 47.82 5.66 -84.65
N SER A 297 48.72 4.75 -84.27
CA SER A 297 50.11 4.74 -84.76
C SER A 297 50.24 4.27 -86.22
N GLU A 298 49.33 3.43 -86.70
CA GLU A 298 49.27 3.00 -88.11
C GLU A 298 48.69 4.10 -89.03
N GLU A 299 47.74 4.91 -88.56
CA GLU A 299 47.24 6.06 -89.33
C GLU A 299 48.28 7.18 -89.50
N VAL A 300 49.13 7.42 -88.48
CA VAL A 300 50.19 8.44 -88.55
C VAL A 300 51.36 8.03 -89.46
N THR A 301 51.58 6.72 -89.69
CA THR A 301 52.61 6.24 -90.63
C THR A 301 52.14 6.24 -92.09
N SER A 302 50.83 6.21 -92.37
CA SER A 302 50.32 6.34 -93.75
C SER A 302 50.28 7.79 -94.27
N ASN A 303 50.21 8.79 -93.38
CA ASN A 303 50.16 10.21 -93.76
C ASN A 303 51.54 10.90 -93.89
N ASN A 304 52.64 10.18 -93.67
CA ASN A 304 54.01 10.68 -93.78
C ASN A 304 54.80 10.19 -95.01
N TYR A 305 54.16 9.47 -95.95
CA TYR A 305 54.74 9.11 -97.26
C TYR A 305 54.21 9.96 -98.43
N GLY A 306 53.63 11.14 -98.13
CA GLY A 306 53.00 12.02 -99.11
C GLY A 306 53.53 13.46 -99.10
N ARG A 307 54.84 13.69 -99.03
CA ARG A 307 55.47 14.98 -99.40
C ARG A 307 57.00 14.84 -99.47
N PHE A 308 57.61 15.45 -100.50
CA PHE A 308 59.02 15.39 -100.97
C PHE A 308 59.29 14.15 -101.85
N LEU A 309 59.60 14.22 -103.16
CA LEU A 309 60.40 15.18 -103.93
C LEU A 309 59.95 15.30 -105.42
N ILE A 310 60.08 16.52 -105.93
CA ILE A 310 60.15 16.94 -107.34
C ILE A 310 61.60 16.77 -107.82
N PHE A 311 61.87 16.34 -109.08
CA PHE A 311 62.91 16.90 -109.98
C PHE A 311 62.90 16.26 -111.40
N PHE A 312 62.98 17.17 -112.38
CA PHE A 312 63.09 17.08 -113.86
C PHE A 312 61.82 16.89 -114.70
#